data_AF-A0A2E1KRJ1-F1
#
_entry.id   AF-A0A2E1KRJ1-F1
#
_cell.length_a   1.000
_cell.length_b   1.000
_cell.length_c   1.000
_cell.angle_alpha   90.00
_cell.angle_beta   90.00
_cell.angle_gamma   90.00
#
_symmetry.space_group_name_H-M   'P 1'
#
loop_
_entity.id
_entity.type
_entity.pdbx_description
1 polymer ?
#
loop_
_entity_poly.entity_id
_entity_poly.type
_entity_poly.pdbx_seq_one_letter_code
_entity_poly.pdbx_strand_id
1 'polypeptide(L)' 'MQIGNEAPDISAKDLDGVAFKLSDYRGKVVVLDFWGDW' A
#
# COMPACT_ATOMS: atom_id res chain seq x y z
N MET A 1 -2.19 8.57 -12.31
CA MET A 1 -2.32 7.10 -12.37
C MET A 1 -3.46 6.74 -13.30
N GLN A 2 -3.38 5.60 -14.01
CA GLN A 2 -4.44 5.09 -14.89
C GLN A 2 -4.64 3.59 -14.63
N ILE A 3 -5.81 3.06 -14.95
CA ILE A 3 -6.11 1.62 -14.90
C ILE A 3 -5.07 0.86 -15.74
N GLY A 4 -4.54 -0.23 -15.18
CA GLY A 4 -3.52 -1.07 -15.83
C GLY A 4 -2.07 -0.62 -15.56
N ASN A 5 -1.86 0.60 -15.05
CA ASN A 5 -0.52 1.00 -14.59
C ASN A 5 -0.16 0.24 -13.31
N GLU A 6 1.13 -0.02 -13.16
CA GLU A 6 1.68 -0.50 -11.90
C GLU A 6 1.43 0.54 -10.79
N ALA A 7 0.90 0.08 -9.65
CA ALA A 7 0.73 0.93 -8.48
C ALA A 7 2.12 1.36 -7.96
N PRO A 8 2.30 2.63 -7.55
CA PRO A 8 3.52 3.09 -6.91
C PRO A 8 3.85 2.22 -5.70
N ASP A 9 5.12 1.98 -5.47
CA ASP A 9 5.53 1.23 -4.30
C ASP A 9 5.44 2.12 -3.06
N ILE A 10 4.67 1.67 -2.07
CA ILE A 10 4.43 2.41 -0.82
C ILE A 10 5.24 1.72 0.27
N SER A 11 6.01 2.50 1.01
CA SER A 11 6.72 2.02 2.20
C SER A 11 6.31 2.87 3.39
N ALA A 12 5.86 2.23 4.45
CA ALA A 12 5.47 2.90 5.69
C ALA A 12 5.60 1.94 6.87
N LYS A 13 5.31 2.44 8.07
CA LYS A 13 5.15 1.62 9.26
C LYS A 13 3.66 1.48 9.55
N ASP A 14 3.23 0.28 9.91
CA ASP A 14 1.88 0.07 10.42
C ASP A 14 1.74 0.57 11.86
N LEU A 15 0.57 0.32 12.45
CA LEU A 15 0.23 0.74 13.81
C LEU A 15 1.11 0.10 14.88
N ASP A 16 1.67 -1.08 14.61
CA ASP A 16 2.58 -1.80 15.50
C ASP A 16 4.06 -1.42 15.26
N GLY A 17 4.31 -0.48 14.34
CA GLY A 17 5.65 -0.01 13.97
C GLY A 17 6.38 -0.97 13.02
N VAL A 18 5.70 -2.00 12.51
CA VAL A 18 6.27 -2.96 11.56
C VAL A 18 6.40 -2.28 10.21
N ALA A 19 7.59 -2.35 9.63
CA ALA A 19 7.81 -1.85 8.29
C ALA A 19 7.02 -2.70 7.30
N PHE A 20 6.21 -2.05 6.46
CA PHE A 20 5.51 -2.70 5.36
C PHE A 20 5.89 -2.04 4.04
N LYS A 21 5.90 -2.85 2.98
CA LYS A 21 6.04 -2.39 1.61
C LYS A 21 4.93 -2.98 0.75
N LEU A 22 4.30 -2.17 -0.10
CA LEU A 22 3.21 -2.64 -0.95
C LEU A 22 3.66 -3.80 -1.85
N SER A 23 4.91 -3.77 -2.33
CA SER A 23 5.49 -4.87 -3.10
C SER A 23 5.49 -6.23 -2.39
N ASP A 24 5.43 -6.27 -1.06
CA ASP A 24 5.45 -7.52 -0.29
C ASP A 24 4.15 -8.33 -0.46
N TYR A 25 3.09 -7.68 -0.95
CA TYR A 25 1.78 -8.28 -1.17
C TYR A 25 1.52 -8.71 -2.62
N ARG A 26 2.56 -8.72 -3.48
CA ARG A 26 2.43 -9.22 -4.86
C ARG A 26 1.91 -10.65 -4.90
N GLY A 27 1.02 -10.93 -5.85
CA GLY A 27 0.32 -12.22 -5.96
C GLY A 27 -0.99 -12.30 -5.16
N LYS A 28 -1.32 -11.28 -4.36
CA LYS A 28 -2.63 -11.12 -3.71
C LYS A 28 -3.44 -10.02 -4.39
N VAL A 29 -4.76 -10.11 -4.32
CA VAL A 29 -5.64 -8.97 -4.62
C VAL A 29 -5.61 -8.05 -3.40
N VAL A 30 -5.26 -6.79 -3.61
CA VAL A 30 -5.08 -5.78 -2.56
C VAL A 30 -5.93 -4.56 -2.89
N VAL A 31 -6.61 -4.02 -1.89
CA VAL A 31 -7.33 -2.74 -1.97
C VAL A 31 -6.58 -1.72 -1.13
N LEU A 32 -6.30 -0.54 -1.71
CA LEU A 32 -5.70 0.58 -1.00
C LEU A 32 -6.78 1.60 -0.67
N ASP A 33 -6.95 1.87 0.62
CA ASP A 33 -7.85 2.90 1.13
C ASP A 33 -7.02 4.02 1.76
N PHE A 34 -7.15 5.23 1.23
CA PHE A 34 -6.39 6.40 1.67
C PHE A 34 -7.31 7.31 2.48
N TRP A 35 -7.07 7.41 3.78
CA TRP A 35 -7.84 8.23 4.70
C TRP A 35 -6.93 8.83 5.80
N GLY A 36 -7.47 9.77 6.58
CA GLY A 36 -6.82 10.34 7.75
C GLY A 36 -7.80 11.17 8.58
N ASP A 37 -7.47 11.36 9.85
CA ASP A 37 -8.11 12.30 10.77
C ASP A 37 -7.42 13.69 10.77
N TRP A 38 -8.01 14.67 11.44
CA TRP A 38 -7.56 16.07 11.48
C TRP A 38 -6.90 16.44 12.80
#